data_AF-A0A920LFM6-F1
#
_entry.id   AF-A0A920LFM6-F1
#
_cell.length_a   1.000
_cell.length_b   1.000
_cell.length_c   1.000
_cell.angle_alpha   90.00
_cell.angle_beta   90.00
_cell.angle_gamma   90.00
#
_symmetry.space_group_name_H-M   'P 1'
#
loop_
_entity.id
_entity.type
_entity.pdbx_description
1 polymer ?
#
loop_
_entity_poly.entity_id
_entity_poly.type
_entity_poly.pdbx_seq_one_letter_code
_entity_poly.pdbx_strand_id
1 'polypeptide(L)'
;MGFGSAEYIHHLVEAKKIAFADRAKYYADTDFNKFPTQYLISKEYSDKRRSEINPIKQLESVTAANLENGDTIYLTTADSSGNMVSLIQSNYRGRGSGMVPPGLGFMLQDRGELFHLRKGILMFMSQIKTLSYYNTRFYYKR
;
A
#
# COMPACT_ATOMS: atom_id res chain seq x y z
N MET A 1 4.90 -15.93 -22.54
CA MET A 1 5.24 -14.50 -22.58
C MET A 1 6.69 -14.35 -22.14
N GLY A 2 7.50 -13.56 -22.85
CA GLY A 2 8.89 -13.29 -22.47
C GLY A 2 8.98 -12.22 -21.38
N PHE A 3 9.97 -12.33 -20.49
CA PHE A 3 10.21 -11.29 -19.48
C PHE A 3 10.51 -9.94 -20.15
N GLY A 4 9.83 -8.88 -19.71
CA GLY A 4 10.01 -7.53 -20.25
C GLY A 4 9.38 -7.28 -21.64
N SER A 5 8.70 -8.26 -22.23
CA SER A 5 7.98 -8.03 -23.50
C SER A 5 6.78 -7.09 -23.31
N ALA A 6 6.27 -6.54 -24.42
CA ALA A 6 5.07 -5.71 -24.40
C ALA A 6 3.87 -6.46 -23.78
N GLU A 7 3.67 -7.74 -24.11
CA GLU A 7 2.59 -8.54 -23.52
C GLU A 7 2.78 -8.71 -22.02
N TYR A 8 4.02 -8.93 -21.55
CA TYR A 8 4.33 -9.05 -20.13
C TYR A 8 4.01 -7.76 -19.37
N ILE A 9 4.47 -6.61 -19.87
CA ILE A 9 4.23 -5.31 -19.23
C ILE A 9 2.74 -4.96 -19.23
N HIS A 10 2.03 -5.22 -20.33
CA HIS A 10 0.58 -5.03 -20.41
C HIS A 10 -0.16 -5.80 -19.33
N HIS A 11 0.08 -7.11 -19.23
CA HIS A 11 -0.56 -7.95 -18.20
C HIS A 11 -0.20 -7.51 -16.78
N LEU A 12 1.05 -7.10 -16.54
CA LEU A 12 1.49 -6.62 -15.23
C LEU A 12 0.76 -5.32 -14.82
N VAL A 13 0.61 -4.38 -15.76
CA VAL A 13 -0.09 -3.11 -15.52
C VAL A 13 -1.58 -3.34 -15.28
N GLU A 14 -2.23 -4.15 -16.10
CA GLU A 14 -3.66 -4.45 -15.98
C GLU A 14 -3.97 -5.18 -14.67
N ALA A 15 -3.16 -6.18 -14.29
CA ALA A 15 -3.27 -6.83 -12.99
C ALA A 15 -3.10 -5.84 -11.82
N LYS A 16 -2.18 -4.88 -11.96
CA LYS A 16 -1.95 -3.85 -10.93
C LYS A 16 -3.14 -2.89 -10.81
N LYS A 17 -3.76 -2.47 -11.92
CA LYS A 17 -4.98 -1.63 -11.89
C LYS A 17 -6.10 -2.31 -11.10
N ILE A 18 -6.35 -3.59 -11.40
CA ILE A 18 -7.33 -4.44 -10.73
C ILE A 18 -7.05 -4.51 -9.22
N ALA A 19 -5.81 -4.83 -8.82
CA ALA A 19 -5.42 -4.92 -7.42
C ALA A 19 -5.54 -3.58 -6.68
N PHE A 20 -5.20 -2.46 -7.34
CA PHE A 20 -5.33 -1.13 -6.76
C PHE A 20 -6.79 -0.69 -6.60
N ALA A 21 -7.70 -1.13 -7.49
CA ALA A 21 -9.14 -0.91 -7.33
C ALA A 21 -9.68 -1.66 -6.10
N ASP A 22 -9.29 -2.92 -5.91
CA ASP A 22 -9.68 -3.69 -4.72
C ASP A 22 -9.07 -3.10 -3.45
N ARG A 23 -7.81 -2.62 -3.50
CA ARG A 23 -7.20 -1.87 -2.40
C ARG A 23 -8.00 -0.61 -2.07
N ALA A 24 -8.33 0.22 -3.05
CA ALA A 24 -9.10 1.44 -2.81
C ALA A 24 -10.46 1.17 -2.17
N LYS A 25 -11.05 -0.01 -2.45
CA LYS A 25 -12.32 -0.43 -1.86
C LYS A 25 -12.17 -1.02 -0.46
N TYR A 26 -11.21 -1.92 -0.22
CA TYR A 26 -11.19 -2.73 1.02
C TYR A 26 -10.10 -2.33 2.01
N TYR A 27 -9.12 -1.52 1.60
CA TYR A 27 -7.97 -1.16 2.45
C TYR A 27 -8.41 -0.18 3.53
N ALA A 28 -8.45 -0.66 4.77
CA ALA A 28 -8.78 0.13 5.94
C ALA A 28 -8.25 -0.55 7.20
N ASP A 29 -8.32 0.16 8.32
CA ASP A 29 -7.97 -0.35 9.64
C ASP A 29 -8.83 -1.58 9.99
N THR A 30 -8.17 -2.72 10.23
CA THR A 30 -8.81 -4.01 10.54
C THR A 30 -9.49 -4.05 11.89
N ASP A 31 -9.08 -3.19 12.82
CA ASP A 31 -9.69 -3.10 14.14
C ASP A 31 -11.10 -2.48 14.05
N PHE A 32 -11.36 -1.72 12.98
CA PHE A 32 -12.61 -1.01 12.75
C PHE A 32 -13.41 -1.56 11.57
N ASN A 33 -12.79 -2.36 10.69
CA ASN A 33 -13.42 -2.86 9.47
C ASN A 33 -13.08 -4.34 9.26
N LYS A 34 -14.11 -5.15 9.00
CA LYS A 34 -13.92 -6.55 8.61
C LYS A 34 -14.06 -6.69 7.10
N PHE A 35 -13.06 -7.27 6.45
CA PHE A 35 -13.07 -7.58 5.03
C PHE A 35 -12.52 -8.99 4.79
N PRO A 36 -12.95 -9.67 3.71
CA PRO A 36 -12.66 -11.08 3.52
C PRO A 36 -11.26 -11.30 2.94
N THR A 37 -10.21 -10.98 3.71
CA THR A 37 -8.80 -11.05 3.27
C THR A 37 -8.46 -12.39 2.65
N GLN A 38 -8.90 -13.49 3.27
CA GLN A 38 -8.60 -14.84 2.77
C GLN A 38 -9.20 -15.11 1.39
N TYR A 39 -10.38 -14.56 1.10
CA TYR A 39 -11.01 -14.63 -0.21
C TYR A 39 -10.29 -13.73 -1.22
N LEU A 40 -9.92 -12.50 -0.81
CA LEU A 40 -9.20 -11.57 -1.69
C LEU A 40 -7.83 -12.09 -2.16
N ILE A 41 -7.18 -12.96 -1.36
CA ILE A 41 -5.90 -13.61 -1.73
C ILE A 41 -6.09 -15.05 -2.26
N SER A 42 -7.33 -15.50 -2.45
CA SER A 42 -7.62 -16.86 -2.88
C SER A 42 -7.35 -17.06 -4.37
N LYS A 43 -7.10 -18.32 -4.76
CA LYS A 43 -6.88 -18.66 -6.17
C LYS A 43 -8.14 -18.47 -7.00
N GLU A 44 -9.29 -18.82 -6.43
CA GLU A 44 -10.60 -18.68 -7.06
C GLU A 44 -10.91 -17.22 -7.40
N TYR A 45 -10.67 -16.31 -6.46
CA TYR A 45 -10.85 -14.87 -6.71
C TYR A 45 -9.82 -14.34 -7.70
N SER A 46 -8.57 -14.80 -7.60
CA SER A 46 -7.50 -14.44 -8.56
C SER A 46 -7.85 -14.85 -9.98
N ASP A 47 -8.40 -16.04 -10.20
CA ASP A 47 -8.82 -16.52 -11.53
C ASP A 47 -10.00 -15.70 -12.07
N LYS A 48 -10.95 -15.33 -11.18
CA LYS A 48 -12.02 -14.40 -11.54
C LYS A 48 -11.46 -13.05 -12.02
N ARG A 49 -10.59 -12.41 -11.23
CA ARG A 49 -9.99 -11.11 -11.59
C ARG A 49 -9.10 -11.21 -12.83
N ARG A 50 -8.39 -12.32 -13.04
CA ARG A 50 -7.58 -12.57 -14.24
C ARG A 50 -8.41 -12.54 -15.52
N SER A 51 -9.65 -13.07 -15.48
CA SER A 51 -10.55 -13.06 -16.65
C SER A 51 -10.95 -11.66 -17.13
N GLU A 52 -10.76 -10.63 -16.29
CA GLU A 52 -11.02 -9.24 -16.64
C GLU A 52 -9.87 -8.59 -17.43
N ILE A 53 -8.68 -9.22 -17.45
CA ILE A 53 -7.53 -8.74 -18.20
C ILE A 53 -7.72 -9.08 -19.68
N ASN A 54 -7.97 -8.05 -20.49
CA ASN A 54 -7.97 -8.21 -21.94
C ASN A 54 -6.51 -8.14 -22.45
N PRO A 55 -6.04 -9.10 -23.27
CA PRO A 55 -4.65 -9.16 -23.69
C PRO A 55 -4.22 -8.04 -24.66
N ILE A 56 -5.18 -7.27 -25.20
CA ILE A 56 -4.96 -6.25 -26.22
C ILE A 56 -5.46 -4.88 -25.75
N LYS A 57 -6.63 -4.84 -25.11
CA LYS A 57 -7.29 -3.60 -24.70
C LYS A 57 -7.01 -3.32 -23.21
N GLN A 58 -6.68 -2.07 -22.90
CA GLN A 58 -6.58 -1.62 -21.51
C GLN A 58 -7.96 -1.52 -20.84
N LEU A 59 -8.01 -1.77 -19.53
CA LEU A 59 -9.10 -1.33 -18.67
C LEU A 59 -9.07 0.20 -18.58
N GLU A 60 -10.25 0.81 -18.64
CA GLU A 60 -10.43 2.24 -18.43
C GLU A 60 -10.02 2.62 -17.01
N SER A 61 -9.04 3.50 -16.89
CA SER A 61 -8.65 4.11 -15.62
C SER A 61 -8.66 5.63 -15.76
N VAL A 62 -9.11 6.32 -14.73
CA VAL A 62 -9.16 7.78 -14.66
C VAL A 62 -7.75 8.40 -14.61
N THR A 63 -7.66 9.65 -15.04
CA THR A 63 -6.43 10.40 -15.35
C THR A 63 -5.39 10.41 -14.23
N ALA A 64 -4.12 10.32 -14.63
CA ALA A 64 -2.97 10.39 -13.72
C ALA A 64 -2.96 11.70 -12.92
N ALA A 65 -2.84 11.60 -11.60
CA ALA A 65 -2.54 12.73 -10.74
C ALA A 65 -1.06 13.13 -10.87
N ASN A 66 -0.72 14.34 -10.42
CA ASN A 66 0.67 14.75 -10.27
C ASN A 66 1.39 13.76 -9.35
N LEU A 67 2.55 13.27 -9.80
CA LEU A 67 3.41 12.41 -8.99
C LEU A 67 3.95 13.23 -7.82
N GLU A 68 3.43 12.97 -6.62
CA GLU A 68 4.03 13.51 -5.41
C GLU A 68 5.24 12.65 -5.02
N ASN A 69 6.37 13.30 -4.78
CA ASN A 69 7.55 12.63 -4.26
C ASN A 69 7.32 12.33 -2.77
N GLY A 70 6.96 11.08 -2.48
CA GLY A 70 7.00 10.56 -1.11
C GLY A 70 8.44 10.20 -0.74
N ASP A 71 8.92 10.73 0.40
CA ASP A 71 10.20 10.32 0.96
C ASP A 71 9.94 9.23 1.99
N THR A 72 10.43 8.03 1.69
CA THR A 72 10.31 6.86 2.57
C THR A 72 11.66 6.19 2.64
N ILE A 73 12.11 5.91 3.86
CA ILE A 73 13.31 5.09 4.05
C ILE A 73 12.93 3.62 4.07
N TYR A 74 13.77 2.81 3.45
CA TYR A 74 13.71 1.35 3.53
C TYR A 74 15.04 0.86 4.09
N LEU A 75 14.96 0.00 5.11
CA LEU A 75 16.10 -0.63 5.74
C LEU A 75 15.90 -2.15 5.76
N THR A 76 16.92 -2.86 5.31
CA THR A 76 16.97 -4.33 5.36
C THR A 76 18.27 -4.77 5.99
N THR A 77 18.19 -5.71 6.93
CA THR A 77 19.37 -6.31 7.58
C THR A 77 19.20 -7.82 7.67
N ALA A 78 20.33 -8.52 7.66
CA ALA A 78 20.40 -9.95 7.89
C ALA A 78 21.66 -10.27 8.69
N ASP A 79 21.62 -11.30 9.54
CA ASP A 79 22.78 -11.75 10.31
C ASP A 79 23.11 -13.24 10.08
N SER A 80 24.26 -13.67 10.61
CA SER A 80 24.76 -15.05 10.48
C SER A 80 23.91 -16.08 11.22
N SER A 81 23.09 -15.66 12.18
CA SER A 81 22.13 -16.52 12.88
C SER A 81 20.84 -16.74 12.08
N GLY A 82 20.72 -16.10 10.90
CA GLY A 82 19.55 -16.21 10.04
C GLY A 82 18.40 -15.28 10.45
N ASN A 83 18.66 -14.28 11.29
CA ASN A 83 17.68 -13.22 11.54
C ASN A 83 17.65 -12.26 10.35
N MET A 84 16.46 -11.84 9.97
CA MET A 84 16.27 -10.83 8.93
C MET A 84 15.22 -9.80 9.36
N VAL A 85 15.52 -8.52 9.10
CA VAL A 85 14.61 -7.40 9.37
C VAL A 85 14.34 -6.67 8.07
N SER A 86 13.06 -6.50 7.74
CA SER A 86 12.60 -5.58 6.71
C SER A 86 11.81 -4.46 7.38
N LEU A 87 12.38 -3.27 7.42
CA LEU A 87 11.82 -2.09 8.07
C LEU A 87 11.54 -1.01 7.02
N ILE A 88 10.32 -0.47 7.05
CA ILE A 88 9.93 0.72 6.31
C ILE A 88 9.41 1.77 7.28
N GLN A 89 9.91 2.99 7.17
CA GLN A 89 9.48 4.12 8.00
C GLN A 89 9.37 5.37 7.14
N SER A 90 8.32 6.17 7.36
CA SER A 90 8.08 7.38 6.60
C SER A 90 7.19 8.35 7.34
N ASN A 91 7.55 9.64 7.24
CA ASN A 91 6.71 10.76 7.66
C ASN A 91 5.55 11.07 6.69
N TYR A 92 5.36 10.22 5.68
CA TYR A 92 4.51 10.35 4.48
C TYR A 92 5.13 11.24 3.40
N ARG A 93 4.98 12.55 3.52
CA ARG A 93 5.71 13.49 2.65
C ARG A 93 7.01 13.87 3.32
N GLY A 94 8.08 14.12 2.57
CA GLY A 94 9.41 14.58 3.05
C GLY A 94 9.55 14.96 4.52
N ARG A 95 9.28 16.23 4.81
CA ARG A 95 9.33 16.83 6.15
C ARG A 95 8.03 16.63 6.97
N GLY A 96 7.24 15.60 6.67
CA GLY A 96 5.93 15.37 7.25
C GLY A 96 5.07 16.63 7.23
N SER A 97 4.51 16.96 8.39
CA SER A 97 3.72 18.18 8.62
C SER A 97 4.52 19.48 8.66
N GLY A 98 5.86 19.41 8.65
CA GLY A 98 6.76 20.54 8.91
C GLY A 98 6.86 20.94 10.39
N MET A 99 6.07 20.34 11.27
CA MET A 99 6.04 20.66 12.70
C MET A 99 7.13 19.90 13.47
N VAL A 100 7.94 20.63 14.23
CA VAL A 100 8.98 20.09 15.13
C VAL A 100 8.69 20.55 16.55
N PRO A 101 8.45 19.65 17.52
CA PRO A 101 8.31 20.03 18.91
C PRO A 101 9.57 20.75 19.43
N PRO A 102 9.44 21.89 20.14
CA PRO A 102 10.59 22.65 20.60
C PRO A 102 11.57 21.81 21.44
N GLY A 103 12.86 21.86 21.08
CA GLY A 103 13.94 21.19 21.81
C GLY A 103 14.05 19.67 21.59
N LEU A 104 13.19 19.04 20.79
CA LEU A 104 13.15 17.57 20.65
C LEU A 104 13.82 17.05 19.36
N GLY A 105 14.02 17.89 18.35
CA GLY A 105 14.80 17.54 17.16
C GLY A 105 14.18 16.50 16.22
N PHE A 106 12.91 16.13 16.42
CA PHE A 106 12.17 15.26 15.50
C PHE A 106 10.93 15.95 14.93
N MET A 107 10.52 15.51 13.76
CA MET A 107 9.44 16.12 12.98
C MET A 107 8.20 15.24 13.00
N LEU A 108 7.02 15.84 13.09
CA LEU A 108 5.74 15.12 13.13
C LEU A 108 5.29 14.74 11.71
N GLN A 109 4.87 13.49 11.53
CA GLN A 109 4.31 12.97 10.27
C GLN A 109 2.98 13.65 9.88
N ASP A 110 2.65 13.67 8.58
CA ASP A 110 1.37 14.16 8.03
C ASP A 110 0.47 13.05 7.46
N ARG A 111 0.72 11.79 7.85
CA ARG A 111 0.02 10.58 7.36
C ARG A 111 -1.51 10.63 7.43
N GLY A 112 -2.07 11.45 8.32
CA GLY A 112 -3.52 11.64 8.45
C GLY A 112 -4.21 12.07 7.14
N GLU A 113 -3.48 12.63 6.18
CA GLU A 113 -4.00 12.98 4.85
C GLU A 113 -4.61 11.80 4.09
N LEU A 114 -4.18 10.57 4.35
CA LEU A 114 -4.75 9.41 3.67
C LEU A 114 -6.19 9.09 4.13
N PHE A 115 -6.70 9.68 5.23
CA PHE A 115 -8.09 9.48 5.61
C PHE A 115 -9.07 10.16 4.65
N HIS A 116 -10.20 9.50 4.42
CA HIS A 116 -11.35 10.11 3.77
C HIS A 116 -12.17 10.91 4.78
N LEU A 117 -12.66 12.08 4.37
CA LEU A 117 -13.52 12.94 5.20
C LEU A 117 -15.02 12.65 5.02
N ARG A 118 -15.39 11.79 4.07
CA ARG A 118 -16.79 11.43 3.81
C ARG A 118 -17.20 10.21 4.65
N LYS A 119 -18.24 10.37 5.46
CA LYS A 119 -18.87 9.27 6.21
C LYS A 119 -19.36 8.17 5.26
N GLY A 120 -19.24 6.91 5.69
CA GLY A 120 -19.63 5.73 4.92
C GLY A 120 -18.52 5.14 4.04
N ILE A 121 -17.36 5.80 3.92
CA ILE A 121 -16.14 5.22 3.34
C ILE A 121 -15.34 4.52 4.45
N LEU A 122 -14.77 3.35 4.18
CA LEU A 122 -14.06 2.53 5.18
C LEU A 122 -12.90 3.30 5.86
N MET A 123 -12.14 4.06 5.08
CA MET A 123 -11.09 4.97 5.56
C MET A 123 -11.62 6.32 6.09
N PHE A 124 -12.86 6.39 6.57
CA PHE A 124 -13.39 7.60 7.22
C PHE A 124 -12.63 7.94 8.50
N MET A 125 -12.20 9.19 8.62
CA MET A 125 -11.49 9.71 9.80
C MET A 125 -12.37 9.62 11.06
N SER A 126 -11.90 8.90 12.07
CA SER A 126 -12.51 8.84 13.40
C SER A 126 -11.43 8.76 14.48
N GLN A 127 -11.79 9.03 15.74
CA GLN A 127 -10.85 8.92 16.86
C GLN A 127 -10.23 7.51 16.92
N ILE A 128 -8.92 7.47 17.18
CA ILE A 128 -8.13 6.26 17.46
C ILE A 128 -7.95 5.31 16.26
N LYS A 129 -8.48 5.62 15.07
CA LYS A 129 -8.13 4.89 13.85
C LYS A 129 -6.68 5.14 13.47
N THR A 130 -6.01 4.09 13.03
CA THR A 130 -4.59 4.16 12.68
C THR A 130 -4.40 3.96 11.19
N LEU A 131 -3.60 4.84 10.59
CA LEU A 131 -2.95 4.61 9.31
C LEU A 131 -1.49 4.29 9.58
N SER A 132 -1.24 3.09 10.12
CA SER A 132 0.13 2.69 10.42
C SER A 132 0.82 2.18 9.16
N TYR A 133 1.93 2.81 8.79
CA TYR A 133 2.96 2.26 7.91
C TYR A 133 4.25 1.99 8.70
N TYR A 134 4.14 1.64 9.98
CA TYR A 134 5.23 1.02 10.73
C TYR A 134 5.17 -0.48 10.49
N ASN A 135 5.72 -0.94 9.36
CA ASN A 135 5.72 -2.35 9.01
C ASN A 135 7.13 -2.90 9.21
N THR A 136 7.43 -3.29 10.45
CA THR A 136 8.63 -4.08 10.73
C THR A 136 8.23 -5.54 10.59
N ARG A 137 8.77 -6.22 9.58
CA ARG A 137 8.65 -7.67 9.49
C ARG A 137 9.96 -8.32 9.90
N PHE A 138 9.88 -9.09 10.98
CA PHE A 138 10.94 -10.00 11.40
C PHE A 138 10.70 -11.33 10.71
N TYR A 139 11.71 -11.80 9.97
CA TYR A 139 11.71 -13.13 9.41
C TYR A 139 12.78 -13.93 10.14
N TYR A 140 12.35 -15.02 10.77
CA TYR A 140 13.24 -16.00 11.38
C TYR A 140 13.36 -17.20 10.46
N LYS A 141 14.60 -17.66 10.28
CA LYS A 141 14.83 -18.99 9.72
C LYS A 141 14.28 -20.02 10.72
N ARG A 142 13.26 -20.79 10.30
CA ARG A 142 12.87 -22.01 11.02
C ARG A 142 13.99 -23.03 10.94
#